data_AF-A0A3D0IH02-F1
#
_entry.id   AF-A0A3D0IH02-F1
#
_cell.length_a   1.000
_cell.length_b   1.000
_cell.length_c   1.000
_cell.angle_alpha   90.00
_cell.angle_beta   90.00
_cell.angle_gamma   90.00
#
_symmetry.space_group_name_H-M   'P 1'
#
loop_
_entity.id
_entity.type
_entity.pdbx_description
1 polymer ?
#
loop_
_entity_poly.entity_id
_entity_poly.type
_entity_poly.pdbx_seq_one_letter_code
_entity_poly.pdbx_strand_id
1 'polypeptide(L)'
;IVTIINSVSFSKNKGKTPDSLEGKIVQDADRLDAMGAIGIARTFAYGGKKGRSLEDSVQHFYDKLLLLRDTLNTDEARVLADKRHTFMEQFLEELKEEL
;
A
#
# COMPACT_ATOMS: atom_id res chain seq x y z
N ILE A 1 -15.10 -15.89 -8.05
CA ILE A 1 -14.08 -15.00 -8.68
C ILE A 1 -14.57 -13.55 -8.75
N VAL A 2 -15.71 -13.25 -9.39
CA VAL A 2 -16.24 -11.86 -9.51
C VAL A 2 -16.49 -11.20 -8.14
N THR A 3 -17.02 -11.94 -7.16
CA THR A 3 -17.23 -11.45 -5.78
C THR A 3 -15.93 -11.02 -5.08
N ILE A 4 -14.84 -11.77 -5.31
CA ILE A 4 -13.53 -11.51 -4.70
C ILE A 4 -12.95 -10.21 -5.26
N ILE A 5 -12.96 -10.03 -6.59
CA ILE A 5 -12.45 -8.81 -7.25
C ILE A 5 -13.14 -7.54 -6.70
N ASN A 6 -14.44 -7.61 -6.46
CA ASN A 6 -15.19 -6.49 -5.91
C ASN A 6 -14.90 -6.22 -4.42
N SER A 7 -14.45 -7.22 -3.65
CA SER A 7 -14.12 -7.10 -2.22
C SER A 7 -12.70 -6.62 -1.91
N VAL A 8 -11.78 -6.69 -2.89
CA VAL A 8 -10.35 -6.45 -2.66
C VAL A 8 -9.98 -4.96 -2.73
N SER A 9 -10.69 -4.16 -3.53
CA SER A 9 -10.33 -2.75 -3.74
C SER A 9 -10.50 -1.88 -2.50
N PHE A 10 -9.40 -1.29 -2.01
CA PHE A 10 -9.36 -0.38 -0.85
C PHE A 10 -10.33 0.82 -0.99
N SER A 11 -10.45 1.38 -2.20
CA SER A 11 -11.32 2.53 -2.47
C SER A 11 -12.81 2.19 -2.44
N LYS A 12 -13.19 0.94 -2.73
CA LYS A 12 -14.60 0.50 -2.73
C LYS A 12 -15.03 -0.09 -1.39
N ASN A 13 -14.10 -0.61 -0.60
CA ASN A 13 -14.42 -1.38 0.59
C ASN A 13 -14.10 -0.72 1.93
N LYS A 14 -13.49 0.49 1.99
CA LYS A 14 -13.21 1.20 3.26
C LYS A 14 -12.68 0.27 4.39
N GLY A 15 -11.81 -0.69 4.07
CA GLY A 15 -11.28 -1.63 5.05
C GLY A 15 -12.20 -2.79 5.45
N LYS A 16 -13.27 -3.13 4.69
CA LYS A 16 -14.00 -4.37 4.90
C LYS A 16 -13.08 -5.57 4.67
N THR A 17 -12.85 -6.32 5.74
CA THR A 17 -12.19 -7.61 5.72
C THR A 17 -13.08 -8.62 4.99
N PRO A 18 -12.58 -9.33 3.97
CA PRO A 18 -13.34 -10.38 3.32
C PRO A 18 -13.69 -11.50 4.31
N ASP A 19 -14.89 -12.05 4.21
CA ASP A 19 -15.34 -13.13 5.10
C ASP A 19 -14.59 -14.45 4.82
N SER A 20 -14.18 -14.69 3.58
CA SER A 20 -13.46 -15.90 3.19
C SER A 20 -11.94 -15.77 3.34
N LEU A 21 -11.29 -16.91 3.60
CA LEU A 21 -9.83 -16.99 3.71
C LEU A 21 -9.14 -16.57 2.41
N GLU A 22 -9.66 -17.01 1.26
CA GLU A 22 -9.12 -16.65 -0.06
C GLU A 22 -9.23 -15.15 -0.32
N GLY A 23 -10.33 -14.52 0.12
CA GLY A 23 -10.51 -13.08 0.02
C GLY A 23 -9.47 -12.32 0.83
N LYS A 24 -9.20 -12.78 2.07
CA LYS A 24 -8.16 -12.21 2.95
C LYS A 24 -6.77 -12.32 2.32
N ILE A 25 -6.42 -13.51 1.80
CA ILE A 25 -5.13 -13.75 1.14
C ILE A 25 -4.97 -12.84 -0.09
N VAL A 26 -6.00 -12.72 -0.93
CA VAL A 26 -5.96 -11.86 -2.12
C VAL A 26 -5.88 -10.38 -1.73
N GLN A 27 -6.59 -9.96 -0.69
CA GLN A 27 -6.52 -8.58 -0.18
C GLN A 27 -5.13 -8.26 0.37
N ASP A 28 -4.51 -9.19 1.10
CA ASP A 28 -3.16 -9.00 1.63
C ASP A 28 -2.14 -8.92 0.50
N ALA A 29 -2.26 -9.76 -0.54
CA ALA A 29 -1.39 -9.69 -1.71
C ALA A 29 -1.49 -8.34 -2.45
N ASP A 30 -2.70 -7.81 -2.66
CA ASP A 30 -2.92 -6.49 -3.27
C ASP A 30 -2.28 -5.36 -2.44
N ARG A 31 -2.45 -5.40 -1.12
CA ARG A 31 -1.87 -4.40 -0.21
C ARG A 31 -0.36 -4.49 -0.13
N LEU A 32 0.18 -5.70 -0.10
CA LEU A 32 1.62 -5.93 -0.12
C LEU A 32 2.25 -5.33 -1.39
N ASP A 33 1.64 -5.52 -2.55
CA ASP A 33 2.13 -4.97 -3.83
C ASP A 33 2.09 -3.43 -3.88
N ALA A 34 1.23 -2.80 -3.09
CA ALA A 34 1.20 -1.35 -2.93
C ALA A 34 2.31 -0.80 -2.01
N MET A 35 3.09 -1.66 -1.34
CA MET A 35 4.15 -1.27 -0.40
C MET A 35 5.56 -1.61 -0.92
N GLY A 36 6.58 -1.05 -0.25
CA GLY A 36 8.00 -1.27 -0.58
C GLY A 36 8.42 -0.59 -1.88
N ALA A 37 9.49 -1.08 -2.49
CA ALA A 37 10.06 -0.49 -3.72
C ALA A 37 9.04 -0.38 -4.87
N ILE A 38 8.20 -1.39 -5.06
CA ILE A 38 7.13 -1.36 -6.09
C ILE A 38 6.10 -0.28 -5.75
N GLY A 39 5.69 -0.18 -4.48
CA GLY A 39 4.79 0.87 -3.99
C GLY A 39 5.32 2.28 -4.24
N ILE A 40 6.60 2.51 -3.96
CA ILE A 40 7.30 3.78 -4.22
C ILE A 40 7.22 4.12 -5.71
N ALA A 41 7.69 3.22 -6.57
CA ALA A 41 7.72 3.44 -8.01
C ALA A 41 6.32 3.73 -8.59
N ARG A 42 5.31 2.96 -8.15
CA ARG A 42 3.93 3.14 -8.58
C ARG A 42 3.34 4.47 -8.12
N THR A 43 3.66 4.92 -6.91
CA THR A 43 3.16 6.19 -6.36
C THR A 43 3.61 7.37 -7.17
N PHE A 44 4.91 7.49 -7.44
CA PHE A 44 5.45 8.60 -8.23
C PHE A 44 5.09 8.51 -9.71
N ALA A 45 5.09 7.30 -10.30
CA ALA A 45 4.65 7.14 -11.69
C ALA A 45 3.18 7.56 -11.87
N TYR A 46 2.30 7.19 -10.92
CA TYR A 46 0.91 7.63 -10.94
C TYR A 46 0.77 9.13 -10.65
N GLY A 47 1.54 9.66 -9.71
CA GLY A 47 1.60 11.09 -9.40
C GLY A 47 1.96 11.92 -10.63
N GLY A 48 3.05 11.57 -11.32
CA GLY A 48 3.47 12.21 -12.56
C GLY A 48 2.42 12.11 -13.67
N LYS A 49 1.80 10.93 -13.87
CA LYS A 49 0.72 10.77 -14.85
C LYS A 49 -0.51 11.64 -14.53
N LYS A 50 -0.77 11.92 -13.24
CA LYS A 50 -1.88 12.75 -12.78
C LYS A 50 -1.52 14.23 -12.59
N GLY A 51 -0.28 14.62 -12.85
CA GLY A 51 0.20 15.98 -12.61
C GLY A 51 0.17 16.37 -11.13
N ARG A 52 0.29 15.40 -10.22
CA ARG A 52 0.45 15.67 -8.78
C ARG A 52 1.86 16.16 -8.50
N SER A 53 2.00 17.03 -7.52
CA SER A 53 3.31 17.45 -7.06
C SER A 53 4.03 16.30 -6.36
N LEU A 54 5.33 16.52 -6.08
CA LEU A 54 6.11 15.57 -5.30
C LEU A 54 5.56 15.49 -3.86
N GLU A 55 5.21 16.63 -3.28
CA GLU A 55 4.64 16.76 -1.93
C GLU A 55 3.30 16.01 -1.83
N ASP A 56 2.41 16.15 -2.81
CA ASP A 56 1.16 15.39 -2.87
C ASP A 56 1.39 13.87 -2.95
N SER A 57 2.46 13.48 -3.66
CA SER A 57 2.83 12.07 -3.82
C SER A 57 3.44 11.53 -2.52
N VAL A 58 4.25 12.32 -1.81
CA VAL A 58 4.79 12.01 -0.49
C VAL A 58 3.68 11.92 0.55
N GLN A 59 2.73 12.85 0.54
CA GLN A 59 1.59 12.85 1.46
C GLN A 59 0.76 11.56 1.32
N HIS A 60 0.67 10.99 0.12
CA HIS A 60 -0.01 9.72 -0.11
C HIS A 60 0.58 8.53 0.68
N PHE A 61 1.89 8.57 1.00
CA PHE A 61 2.50 7.53 1.83
C PHE A 61 1.93 7.58 3.26
N TYR A 62 1.84 8.77 3.85
CA TYR A 62 1.32 8.97 5.20
C TYR A 62 -0.18 8.74 5.29
N ASP A 63 -0.94 9.21 4.30
CA ASP A 63 -2.40 9.07 4.29
C ASP A 63 -2.85 7.62 4.07
N LYS A 64 -1.98 6.77 3.51
CA LYS A 64 -2.37 5.43 3.10
C LYS A 64 -1.28 4.37 3.21
N LEU A 65 -0.18 4.50 2.47
CA LEU A 65 0.73 3.34 2.26
C LEU A 65 1.38 2.85 3.56
N LEU A 66 1.78 3.76 4.44
CA LEU A 66 2.35 3.44 5.75
C LEU A 66 1.31 2.85 6.72
N LEU A 67 0.02 3.06 6.46
CA LEU A 67 -1.06 2.49 7.28
C LEU A 67 -1.42 1.07 6.84
N LEU A 68 -1.01 0.63 5.64
CA LEU A 68 -1.46 -0.64 5.07
C LEU A 68 -0.95 -1.85 5.86
N ARG A 69 0.26 -1.79 6.43
CA ARG A 69 0.84 -2.86 7.26
C ARG A 69 -0.12 -3.32 8.34
N ASP A 70 -0.72 -2.37 9.06
CA ASP A 70 -1.57 -2.63 10.22
C ASP A 70 -2.99 -3.08 9.82
N THR A 71 -3.32 -3.03 8.53
CA THR A 71 -4.61 -3.48 8.01
C THR A 71 -4.60 -4.93 7.51
N LEU A 72 -3.44 -5.59 7.43
CA LEU A 72 -3.29 -6.94 6.86
C LEU A 72 -3.97 -8.02 7.70
N ASN A 73 -4.51 -9.02 7.00
CA ASN A 73 -5.34 -10.06 7.57
C ASN A 73 -4.52 -11.19 8.18
N THR A 74 -3.47 -11.67 7.51
CA THR A 74 -2.64 -12.79 8.00
C THR A 74 -1.33 -12.34 8.65
N ASP A 75 -0.81 -13.17 9.56
CA ASP A 75 0.43 -12.90 10.28
C ASP A 75 1.64 -12.92 9.32
N GLU A 76 1.65 -13.84 8.36
CA GLU A 76 2.70 -13.95 7.35
C GLU A 76 2.76 -12.71 6.46
N ALA A 77 1.61 -12.13 6.13
CA ALA A 77 1.54 -10.90 5.37
C ALA A 77 2.15 -9.73 6.17
N ARG A 78 1.90 -9.65 7.48
CA ARG A 78 2.49 -8.60 8.34
C ARG A 78 4.01 -8.72 8.39
N VAL A 79 4.55 -9.93 8.56
CA VAL A 79 6.01 -10.16 8.53
C VAL A 79 6.63 -9.70 7.20
N LEU A 80 5.99 -9.98 6.07
CA LEU A 80 6.47 -9.52 4.77
C LEU A 80 6.33 -8.00 4.60
N ALA A 81 5.28 -7.41 5.18
CA ALA A 81 5.03 -5.99 5.13
C ALA A 81 6.04 -5.19 5.96
N ASP A 82 6.53 -5.70 7.09
CA ASP A 82 7.52 -5.01 7.93
C ASP A 82 8.75 -4.58 7.12
N LYS A 83 9.35 -5.52 6.38
CA LYS A 83 10.49 -5.21 5.51
C LYS A 83 10.17 -4.15 4.45
N ARG A 84 8.97 -4.21 3.86
CA ARG A 84 8.53 -3.26 2.83
C ARG A 84 8.23 -1.89 3.42
N HIS A 85 7.66 -1.85 4.62
CA HIS A 85 7.34 -0.65 5.38
C HIS A 85 8.61 0.10 5.77
N THR A 86 9.57 -0.59 6.40
CA THR A 86 10.87 0.00 6.78
C THR A 86 11.59 0.60 5.58
N PHE A 87 11.58 -0.08 4.42
CA PHE A 87 12.18 0.46 3.21
C PHE A 87 11.52 1.77 2.72
N MET A 88 10.19 1.87 2.84
CA MET A 88 9.49 3.11 2.50
C MET A 88 9.80 4.24 3.47
N GLU A 89 9.88 3.98 4.76
CA GLU A 89 10.27 4.98 5.76
C GLU A 89 11.67 5.52 5.48
N GLN A 90 12.64 4.64 5.24
CA GLN A 90 14.01 5.01 4.87
C GLN A 90 14.06 5.86 3.60
N PHE A 91 13.31 5.45 2.56
CA PHE A 91 13.23 6.23 1.34
C PHE A 91 12.67 7.64 1.57
N LEU A 92 11.62 7.77 2.40
CA LEU A 92 11.00 9.07 2.69
C LEU A 92 11.89 9.97 3.55
N GLU A 93 12.67 9.38 4.46
CA GLU A 93 13.66 10.08 5.27
C GLU A 93 14.76 10.66 4.38
N GLU A 94 15.38 9.84 3.54
CA GLU A 94 16.42 10.30 2.59
C GLU A 94 15.86 11.36 1.62
N LEU A 95 14.69 11.13 1.05
CA LEU A 95 14.05 12.07 0.14
C LEU A 95 13.81 13.44 0.80
N LYS A 96 13.50 13.46 2.10
CA LYS A 96 13.30 14.70 2.85
C LYS A 96 14.62 15.43 3.11
N GLU A 97 15.73 14.73 3.23
CA GLU A 97 17.05 15.34 3.39
C GLU A 97 17.59 15.91 2.07
N GLU A 98 17.21 15.33 0.93
CA GLU A 98 17.63 15.78 -0.40
C GLU A 98 16.84 16.97 -0.97
N LEU A 99 15.64 17.28 -0.43
CA LEU A 99 14.73 18.34 -0.87
C LEU A 99 14.91 19.65 -0.09
#